data_AF-A0A6I7HRQ6-F1
#
_entry.id   AF-A0A6I7HRQ6-F1
#
_cell.length_a   1.000
_cell.length_b   1.000
_cell.length_c   1.000
_cell.angle_alpha   90.00
_cell.angle_beta   90.00
_cell.angle_gamma   90.00
#
_symmetry.space_group_name_H-M   'P 1'
#
loop_
_entity.id
_entity.type
_entity.pdbx_description
1 polymer ?
#
loop_
_entity_poly.entity_id
_entity_poly.type
_entity_poly.pdbx_seq_one_letter_code
_entity_poly.pdbx_strand_id
1 'polypeptide(L)'
;MLQASRSSPLNLRARLAASIPSAGLWLLGALVWGAVMALSCLLAMWMLHWTPYAHRDQLLLLFLGGGMLGWLTAVPVTRFFSLNRPVETRFAAGFLFLSVGTVAFTAFLFAMQYRSFYAQWHAPFGTRIWAFQFVFTSASAIFQFSVLGLRLFLPFGLLFLVTASLLLARRNR
;
A
#
# COMPACT_ATOMS: atom_id res chain seq x y z
N MET A 1 5.36 40.22 -5.80
CA MET A 1 5.55 40.03 -4.34
C MET A 1 4.77 38.79 -3.94
N LEU A 2 5.47 37.72 -3.56
CA LEU A 2 4.91 36.39 -3.29
C LEU A 2 3.99 36.42 -2.07
N GLN A 3 2.68 36.35 -2.29
CA GLN A 3 1.73 36.18 -1.19
C GLN A 3 1.83 34.72 -0.74
N ALA A 4 2.65 34.48 0.29
CA ALA A 4 2.71 33.22 0.99
C ALA A 4 1.29 32.87 1.47
N SER A 5 0.67 31.92 0.77
CA SER A 5 -0.62 31.32 1.10
C SER A 5 -0.54 30.76 2.53
N ARG A 6 -0.93 31.56 3.51
CA ARG A 6 -1.21 31.08 4.86
C ARG A 6 -2.36 30.08 4.70
N SER A 7 -2.09 28.81 4.96
CA SER A 7 -3.10 27.77 5.05
C SER A 7 -4.08 28.15 6.18
N SER A 8 -5.16 28.84 5.84
CA SER A 8 -6.22 29.18 6.78
C SER A 8 -6.76 27.89 7.43
N PRO A 9 -7.07 27.88 8.73
CA PRO A 9 -7.67 26.72 9.40
C PRO A 9 -9.00 26.26 8.74
N LEU A 10 -9.65 27.14 7.98
CA LEU A 10 -10.80 26.81 7.14
C LEU A 10 -10.45 25.81 6.02
N ASN A 11 -9.22 25.84 5.50
CA ASN A 11 -8.72 24.94 4.46
C ASN A 11 -8.46 23.53 5.02
N LEU A 12 -7.96 23.41 6.26
CA LEU A 12 -7.68 22.11 6.87
C LEU A 12 -8.98 21.34 7.16
N ARG A 13 -9.99 22.00 7.73
CA ARG A 13 -11.31 21.39 7.99
C ARG A 13 -11.97 20.91 6.70
N ALA A 14 -11.95 21.74 5.64
CA ALA A 14 -12.49 21.36 4.33
C ALA A 14 -11.78 20.13 3.74
N ARG A 15 -10.44 20.06 3.88
CA ARG A 15 -9.66 18.88 3.45
C ARG A 15 -10.00 17.63 4.24
N LEU A 16 -10.09 17.72 5.56
CA LEU A 16 -10.46 16.59 6.42
C LEU A 16 -11.87 16.08 6.11
N ALA A 17 -12.83 16.98 5.87
CA ALA A 17 -14.17 16.60 5.45
C ALA A 17 -14.16 15.90 4.07
N ALA A 18 -13.41 16.45 3.11
CA ALA A 18 -13.27 15.87 1.78
C ALA A 18 -12.51 14.53 1.77
N SER A 19 -11.68 14.26 2.78
CA SER A 19 -10.94 13.02 2.94
C SER A 19 -11.82 11.81 3.18
N ILE A 20 -13.06 11.98 3.65
CA ILE A 20 -13.95 10.87 4.00
C ILE A 20 -14.50 10.25 2.70
N PRO A 21 -14.06 9.04 2.29
CA PRO A 21 -14.66 8.33 1.17
C PRO A 21 -16.06 7.84 1.51
N SER A 22 -16.90 7.61 0.50
CA SER A 22 -18.13 6.84 0.72
C SER A 22 -17.77 5.43 1.19
N ALA A 23 -18.56 4.86 2.10
CA ALA A 23 -18.27 3.55 2.69
C ALA A 23 -18.08 2.45 1.64
N GLY A 24 -18.90 2.46 0.58
CA GLY A 24 -18.74 1.55 -0.55
C GLY A 24 -17.42 1.72 -1.28
N LEU A 25 -17.01 2.96 -1.60
CA LEU A 25 -15.70 3.18 -2.24
C LEU A 25 -14.55 2.73 -1.33
N TRP A 26 -14.70 2.92 -0.02
CA TRP A 26 -13.64 2.62 0.92
C TRP A 26 -13.48 1.12 1.15
N LEU A 27 -14.57 0.45 1.56
CA LEU A 27 -14.54 -0.95 1.99
C LEU A 27 -14.57 -1.91 0.79
N LEU A 28 -15.51 -1.73 -0.14
CA LEU A 28 -15.56 -2.59 -1.33
C LEU A 28 -14.35 -2.32 -2.23
N GLY A 29 -13.93 -1.06 -2.35
CA GLY A 29 -12.71 -0.71 -3.08
C GLY A 29 -11.47 -1.38 -2.48
N ALA A 30 -11.39 -1.53 -1.16
CA ALA A 30 -10.29 -2.24 -0.51
C ALA A 30 -10.27 -3.72 -0.86
N LEU A 31 -11.43 -4.39 -0.78
CA LEU A 31 -11.57 -5.80 -1.15
C LEU A 31 -11.21 -6.03 -2.62
N VAL A 32 -11.74 -5.19 -3.52
CA VAL A 32 -11.45 -5.26 -4.95
C VAL A 32 -9.97 -5.02 -5.22
N TRP A 33 -9.38 -3.98 -4.63
CA TRP A 33 -7.96 -3.66 -4.84
C TRP A 33 -7.05 -4.76 -4.29
N GLY A 34 -7.35 -5.30 -3.11
CA GLY A 34 -6.66 -6.47 -2.57
C GLY A 34 -6.73 -7.69 -3.50
N ALA A 35 -7.93 -8.04 -3.97
CA ALA A 35 -8.12 -9.13 -4.92
C ALA A 35 -7.33 -8.92 -6.23
N VAL A 36 -7.29 -7.69 -6.73
CA VAL A 36 -6.52 -7.32 -7.93
C VAL A 36 -5.01 -7.39 -7.69
N MET A 37 -4.51 -7.06 -6.50
CA MET A 37 -3.09 -7.27 -6.16
C MET A 37 -2.72 -8.75 -6.02
N ALA A 38 -3.60 -9.56 -5.43
CA ALA A 38 -3.42 -11.01 -5.41
C ALA A 38 -3.44 -11.60 -6.84
N LEU A 39 -4.32 -11.10 -7.71
CA LEU A 39 -4.34 -11.47 -9.13
C LEU A 39 -3.04 -11.06 -9.83
N SER A 40 -2.52 -9.85 -9.59
CA SER A 40 -1.21 -9.44 -10.11
C SER A 40 -0.11 -10.41 -9.70
N CYS A 41 -0.07 -10.80 -8.43
CA CYS A 41 0.89 -11.78 -7.93
C CYS A 41 0.76 -13.11 -8.67
N LEU A 42 -0.46 -13.64 -8.82
CA LEU A 42 -0.72 -14.87 -9.58
C LEU A 42 -0.22 -14.80 -11.02
N LEU A 43 -0.55 -13.72 -11.73
CA LEU A 43 -0.18 -13.54 -13.12
C LEU A 43 1.34 -13.36 -13.28
N ALA A 44 1.99 -12.65 -12.36
CA ALA A 44 3.45 -12.49 -12.36
C ALA A 44 4.16 -13.82 -12.05
N MET A 45 3.65 -14.61 -11.09
CA MET A 45 4.17 -15.95 -10.80
C MET A 45 4.07 -16.87 -12.04
N TRP A 46 2.93 -16.83 -12.73
CA TRP A 46 2.74 -17.57 -13.97
C TRP A 46 3.72 -17.12 -15.07
N MET A 47 3.88 -15.81 -15.27
CA MET A 47 4.80 -15.24 -16.26
C MET A 47 6.28 -15.56 -15.95
N LEU A 48 6.66 -15.61 -14.67
CA LEU A 48 8.01 -15.93 -14.23
C LEU A 48 8.29 -17.44 -14.21
N HIS A 49 7.34 -18.28 -14.62
CA HIS A 49 7.39 -19.74 -14.49
C HIS A 49 7.74 -20.19 -13.05
N TRP A 50 7.31 -19.40 -12.05
CA TRP A 50 7.68 -19.59 -10.66
C TRP A 50 6.47 -20.11 -9.86
N THR A 51 6.50 -21.38 -9.52
CA THR A 51 5.44 -22.09 -8.76
C THR A 51 5.97 -22.61 -7.42
N PRO A 52 6.06 -21.77 -6.38
CA PRO A 52 6.29 -22.24 -5.03
C PRO A 52 5.03 -22.96 -4.50
N TYR A 53 4.97 -24.29 -4.68
CA TYR A 53 3.82 -25.10 -4.26
C TYR A 53 3.51 -25.00 -2.76
N ALA A 54 4.51 -24.76 -1.89
CA ALA A 54 4.33 -24.74 -0.44
C ALA A 54 3.87 -23.40 0.15
N HIS A 55 4.06 -22.27 -0.55
CA HIS A 55 3.84 -20.93 0.01
C HIS A 55 2.98 -20.01 -0.86
N ARG A 56 2.40 -20.53 -1.94
CA ARG A 56 1.55 -19.77 -2.85
C ARG A 56 0.46 -19.01 -2.10
N ASP A 57 -0.35 -19.71 -1.29
CA ASP A 57 -1.52 -19.09 -0.65
C ASP A 57 -1.13 -18.01 0.36
N GLN A 58 -0.01 -18.19 1.08
CA GLN A 58 0.54 -17.18 1.97
C GLN A 58 0.95 -15.91 1.22
N LEU A 59 1.58 -16.06 0.05
CA LEU A 59 1.91 -14.93 -0.81
C LEU A 59 0.65 -14.23 -1.33
N LEU A 60 -0.38 -14.97 -1.72
CA LEU A 60 -1.63 -14.35 -2.17
C LEU A 60 -2.34 -13.57 -1.07
N LEU A 61 -2.41 -14.13 0.14
CA LEU A 61 -2.96 -13.44 1.31
C LEU A 61 -2.15 -12.19 1.66
N LEU A 62 -0.83 -12.23 1.50
CA LEU A 62 0.05 -11.10 1.71
C LEU A 62 -0.25 -9.95 0.74
N PHE A 63 -0.36 -10.25 -0.56
CA PHE A 63 -0.68 -9.24 -1.58
C PHE A 63 -2.12 -8.74 -1.46
N LEU A 64 -3.05 -9.62 -1.09
CA LEU A 64 -4.44 -9.25 -0.81
C LEU A 64 -4.52 -8.27 0.37
N GLY A 65 -3.91 -8.63 1.50
CA GLY A 65 -3.91 -7.81 2.71
C GLY A 65 -3.18 -6.48 2.51
N GLY A 66 -2.01 -6.51 1.86
CA GLY A 66 -1.24 -5.30 1.57
C GLY A 66 -1.97 -4.36 0.61
N GLY A 67 -2.65 -4.91 -0.41
CA GLY A 67 -3.57 -4.15 -1.26
C GLY A 67 -4.70 -3.54 -0.44
N MET A 68 -5.46 -4.32 0.31
CA MET A 68 -6.58 -3.82 1.13
C MET A 68 -6.16 -2.65 2.03
N LEU A 69 -5.08 -2.81 2.80
CA LEU A 69 -4.57 -1.76 3.69
C LEU A 69 -4.05 -0.55 2.90
N GLY A 70 -3.38 -0.79 1.77
CA GLY A 70 -2.97 0.25 0.83
C GLY A 70 -4.15 1.09 0.35
N TRP A 71 -5.27 0.48 -0.03
CA TRP A 71 -6.47 1.21 -0.45
C TRP A 71 -7.11 1.99 0.70
N LEU A 72 -7.30 1.32 1.86
CA LEU A 72 -7.95 1.91 3.03
C LEU A 72 -7.23 3.18 3.50
N THR A 73 -5.91 3.24 3.33
CA THR A 73 -5.10 4.41 3.69
C THR A 73 -4.90 5.39 2.54
N ALA A 74 -4.62 4.92 1.33
CA ALA A 74 -4.30 5.78 0.21
C ALA A 74 -5.49 6.62 -0.27
N VAL A 75 -6.72 6.10 -0.23
CA VAL A 75 -7.89 6.85 -0.75
C VAL A 75 -8.18 8.10 0.09
N PRO A 76 -8.29 8.05 1.43
CA PRO A 76 -8.44 9.26 2.25
C PRO A 76 -7.29 10.26 2.10
N VAL A 77 -6.05 9.75 2.05
CA VAL A 77 -4.84 10.58 1.91
C VAL A 77 -4.80 11.27 0.55
N THR A 78 -5.09 10.53 -0.53
CA THR A 78 -5.23 11.09 -1.88
C THR A 78 -6.28 12.20 -1.89
N ARG A 79 -7.43 11.96 -1.27
CA ARG A 79 -8.51 12.95 -1.16
C ARG A 79 -8.08 14.21 -0.43
N PHE A 80 -7.35 14.07 0.68
CA PHE A 80 -6.81 15.18 1.46
C PHE A 80 -5.91 16.09 0.60
N PHE A 81 -4.96 15.50 -0.12
CA PHE A 81 -3.92 16.25 -0.84
C PHE A 81 -4.36 16.76 -2.23
N SER A 82 -5.43 16.22 -2.79
CA SER A 82 -5.90 16.56 -4.14
C SER A 82 -7.21 17.38 -4.18
N LEU A 83 -7.67 17.89 -3.03
CA LEU A 83 -8.84 18.77 -2.97
C LEU A 83 -8.60 20.06 -3.78
N ASN A 84 -9.58 20.44 -4.62
CA ASN A 84 -9.52 21.61 -5.50
C ASN A 84 -8.28 21.66 -6.40
N ARG A 85 -7.76 20.49 -6.80
CA ARG A 85 -6.62 20.34 -7.71
C ARG A 85 -7.08 19.82 -9.08
N PRO A 86 -6.36 20.15 -10.16
CA PRO A 86 -6.66 19.65 -11.49
C PRO A 86 -6.48 18.13 -11.57
N VAL A 87 -7.03 17.51 -12.62
CA VAL A 87 -7.12 16.05 -12.76
C VAL A 87 -5.74 15.37 -12.76
N GLU A 88 -4.72 16.03 -13.30
CA GLU A 88 -3.34 15.55 -13.35
C GLU A 88 -2.76 15.42 -11.94
N THR A 89 -3.00 16.40 -11.06
CA THR A 89 -2.57 16.35 -9.66
C THR A 89 -3.33 15.29 -8.88
N ARG A 90 -4.63 15.10 -9.18
CA ARG A 90 -5.43 14.04 -8.57
C ARG A 90 -4.92 12.65 -8.97
N PHE A 91 -4.57 12.47 -10.24
CA PHE A 91 -3.96 11.24 -10.74
C PHE A 91 -2.61 11.00 -10.07
N ALA A 92 -1.72 11.99 -10.04
CA ALA A 92 -0.40 11.87 -9.42
C ALA A 92 -0.49 11.52 -7.93
N ALA A 93 -1.41 12.16 -7.19
CA ALA A 93 -1.66 11.83 -5.78
C ALA A 93 -2.17 10.39 -5.63
N GLY A 94 -3.16 9.97 -6.44
CA GLY A 94 -3.69 8.61 -6.42
C GLY A 94 -2.62 7.57 -6.71
N PHE A 95 -1.83 7.80 -7.77
CA PHE A 95 -0.74 6.93 -8.18
C PHE A 95 0.32 6.82 -7.08
N LEU A 96 0.78 7.95 -6.53
CA LEU A 96 1.80 7.98 -5.49
C LEU A 96 1.33 7.28 -4.21
N PHE A 97 0.19 7.68 -3.65
CA PHE A 97 -0.25 7.14 -2.36
C PHE A 97 -0.70 5.70 -2.47
N LEU A 98 -1.34 5.30 -3.58
CA LEU A 98 -1.77 3.93 -3.76
C LEU A 98 -0.59 2.99 -4.04
N SER A 99 0.41 3.43 -4.81
CA SER A 99 1.63 2.63 -5.04
C SER A 99 2.44 2.47 -3.76
N VAL A 100 2.83 3.58 -3.12
CA VAL A 100 3.63 3.57 -1.89
C VAL A 100 2.88 2.86 -0.77
N GLY A 101 1.58 3.15 -0.60
CA GLY A 101 0.75 2.50 0.41
C GLY A 101 0.68 1.00 0.22
N THR A 102 0.34 0.53 -0.99
CA THR A 102 0.25 -0.90 -1.29
C THR A 102 1.59 -1.60 -1.03
N VAL A 103 2.69 -1.08 -1.59
CA VAL A 103 4.02 -1.67 -1.42
C VAL A 103 4.44 -1.68 0.06
N ALA A 104 4.26 -0.57 0.77
CA ALA A 104 4.66 -0.45 2.17
C ALA A 104 3.86 -1.40 3.06
N PHE A 105 2.54 -1.52 2.88
CA PHE A 105 1.72 -2.43 3.66
C PHE A 105 2.02 -3.90 3.34
N THR A 106 2.25 -4.26 2.07
CA THR A 106 2.68 -5.63 1.72
C THR A 106 4.04 -5.95 2.34
N ALA A 107 5.02 -5.03 2.27
CA ALA A 107 6.33 -5.20 2.89
C ALA A 107 6.25 -5.30 4.41
N PHE A 108 5.39 -4.49 5.05
CA PHE A 108 5.14 -4.53 6.48
C PHE A 108 4.55 -5.88 6.91
N LEU A 109 3.50 -6.35 6.24
CA LEU A 109 2.90 -7.65 6.54
C LEU A 109 3.92 -8.79 6.36
N PHE A 110 4.75 -8.72 5.33
CA PHE A 110 5.83 -9.68 5.10
C PHE A 110 6.83 -9.65 6.26
N ALA A 111 7.26 -8.46 6.67
CA ALA A 111 8.17 -8.29 7.79
C ALA A 111 7.59 -8.80 9.11
N MET A 112 6.29 -8.64 9.33
CA MET A 112 5.61 -9.18 10.52
C MET A 112 5.56 -10.72 10.50
N GLN A 113 5.25 -11.33 9.36
CA GLN A 113 5.27 -12.79 9.22
C GLN A 113 6.69 -13.34 9.38
N TYR A 114 7.66 -12.72 8.70
CA TYR A 114 9.08 -13.09 8.75
C TYR A 114 9.59 -13.00 10.19
N ARG A 115 9.38 -11.87 10.86
CA ARG A 115 9.73 -11.69 12.27
C ARG A 115 9.07 -12.74 13.17
N SER A 116 7.77 -13.04 12.96
CA SER A 116 7.05 -14.02 13.75
C SER A 116 7.72 -15.40 13.69
N PHE A 117 8.19 -15.80 12.51
CA PHE A 117 8.95 -17.04 12.34
C PHE A 117 10.29 -17.02 13.09
N TYR A 118 11.01 -15.90 13.05
CA TYR A 118 12.31 -15.77 13.72
C TYR A 118 12.24 -15.49 15.22
N ALA A 119 11.06 -15.12 15.75
CA ALA A 119 10.90 -14.70 17.14
C ALA A 119 11.28 -15.79 18.16
N GLN A 120 11.22 -17.07 17.79
CA GLN A 120 11.61 -18.19 18.66
C GLN A 120 13.12 -18.21 18.99
N TRP A 121 13.95 -17.53 18.20
CA TRP A 121 15.39 -17.35 18.46
C TRP A 121 15.73 -15.97 19.01
N HIS A 122 14.72 -15.15 19.30
CA HIS A 122 14.91 -13.82 19.87
C HIS A 122 14.89 -13.83 21.40
N ALA A 123 15.55 -12.85 22.00
CA ALA A 123 15.49 -12.59 23.42
C ALA A 123 14.05 -12.25 23.87
N PRO A 124 13.73 -12.36 25.18
CA PRO A 124 12.43 -11.98 25.70
C PRO A 124 12.03 -10.54 25.35
N PHE A 125 10.72 -10.34 25.13
CA PHE A 125 10.14 -9.03 24.82
C PHE A 125 10.54 -7.97 25.86
N GLY A 126 10.80 -6.74 25.40
CA GLY A 126 11.14 -5.61 26.26
C GLY A 126 12.62 -5.50 26.64
N THR A 127 13.45 -6.49 26.30
CA THR A 127 14.90 -6.38 26.48
C THR A 127 15.54 -5.52 25.37
N ARG A 128 16.70 -4.91 25.65
CA ARG A 128 17.47 -4.15 24.64
C ARG A 128 17.86 -5.02 23.45
N ILE A 129 18.25 -6.27 23.70
CA ILE A 129 18.61 -7.24 22.65
C ILE A 129 17.41 -7.52 21.75
N TRP A 130 16.23 -7.77 22.34
CA TRP A 130 15.00 -7.97 21.57
C TRP A 130 14.66 -6.76 20.69
N ALA A 131 14.90 -5.54 21.17
CA ALA A 131 14.65 -4.33 20.37
C ALA A 131 15.55 -4.27 19.13
N PHE A 132 16.84 -4.57 19.28
CA PHE A 132 17.75 -4.68 18.14
C PHE A 132 17.32 -5.80 17.18
N GLN A 133 17.01 -6.99 17.69
CA GLN A 133 16.51 -8.11 16.90
C GLN A 133 15.20 -7.77 16.16
N PHE A 134 14.29 -7.03 16.80
CA PHE A 134 13.07 -6.53 16.15
C PHE A 134 13.43 -5.69 14.93
N VAL A 135 14.24 -4.65 15.12
CA VAL A 135 14.56 -3.69 14.06
C VAL A 135 15.32 -4.35 12.92
N PHE A 136 16.39 -5.09 13.20
CA PHE A 136 17.23 -5.67 12.15
C PHE A 136 16.54 -6.80 11.40
N THR A 137 15.77 -7.66 12.06
CA THR A 137 15.02 -8.73 11.39
C THR A 137 13.91 -8.16 10.51
N SER A 138 13.16 -7.16 11.00
CA SER A 138 12.13 -6.50 10.18
C SER A 138 12.73 -5.71 9.02
N ALA A 139 13.84 -4.98 9.22
CA ALA A 139 14.53 -4.26 8.15
C ALA A 139 15.07 -5.21 7.07
N SER A 140 15.65 -6.33 7.47
CA SER A 140 16.14 -7.37 6.56
C SER A 140 14.98 -7.96 5.73
N ALA A 141 13.84 -8.22 6.36
CA ALA A 141 12.65 -8.71 5.67
C ALA A 141 12.11 -7.69 4.65
N ILE A 142 12.05 -6.40 5.01
CA ILE A 142 11.63 -5.34 4.08
C ILE A 142 12.59 -5.30 2.88
N PHE A 143 13.90 -5.34 3.12
CA PHE A 143 14.89 -5.35 2.05
C PHE A 143 14.73 -6.57 1.12
N GLN A 144 14.58 -7.76 1.70
CA GLN A 144 14.31 -8.99 0.93
C GLN A 144 13.04 -8.87 0.08
N PHE A 145 11.95 -8.34 0.65
CA PHE A 145 10.71 -8.10 -0.09
C PHE A 145 10.92 -7.06 -1.20
N SER A 146 11.67 -5.99 -0.97
CA SER A 146 11.96 -5.00 -2.00
C SER A 146 12.69 -5.62 -3.21
N VAL A 147 13.64 -6.52 -2.97
CA VAL A 147 14.39 -7.17 -4.06
C VAL A 147 13.59 -8.25 -4.76
N LEU A 148 12.88 -9.10 -4.01
CA LEU A 148 12.25 -10.32 -4.55
C LEU A 148 10.74 -10.21 -4.78
N GLY A 149 10.06 -9.39 -3.96
CA GLY A 149 8.61 -9.24 -3.96
C GLY A 149 8.10 -8.18 -4.93
N LEU A 150 8.84 -7.08 -5.15
CA LEU A 150 8.39 -5.98 -6.02
C LEU A 150 8.09 -6.43 -7.45
N ARG A 151 8.88 -7.37 -7.99
CA ARG A 151 8.65 -7.92 -9.33
C ARG A 151 7.29 -8.61 -9.49
N LEU A 152 6.67 -9.07 -8.41
CA LEU A 152 5.36 -9.72 -8.44
C LEU A 152 4.20 -8.72 -8.59
N PHE A 153 4.46 -7.42 -8.44
CA PHE A 153 3.53 -6.37 -8.86
C PHE A 153 3.65 -6.04 -10.35
N LEU A 154 4.67 -6.51 -11.06
CA LEU A 154 4.92 -6.09 -12.44
C LEU A 154 4.69 -7.24 -13.43
N PRO A 155 4.17 -6.94 -14.65
CA PRO A 155 3.67 -5.63 -15.10
C PRO A 155 2.22 -5.33 -14.63
N PHE A 156 1.49 -6.34 -14.19
CA PHE A 156 0.03 -6.27 -14.03
C PHE A 156 -0.42 -5.28 -12.96
N GLY A 157 0.21 -5.27 -11.79
CA GLY A 157 -0.06 -4.32 -10.72
C GLY A 157 0.15 -2.86 -11.14
N LEU A 158 1.13 -2.58 -12.00
CA LEU A 158 1.32 -1.23 -12.58
C LEU A 158 0.14 -0.84 -13.48
N LEU A 159 -0.33 -1.76 -14.35
CA LEU A 159 -1.50 -1.52 -15.20
C LEU A 159 -2.75 -1.25 -14.36
N PHE A 160 -2.96 -2.06 -13.31
CA PHE A 160 -4.07 -1.87 -12.38
C PHE A 160 -3.95 -0.55 -11.60
N LEU A 161 -2.75 -0.18 -11.17
CA LEU A 161 -2.47 1.07 -10.47
C LEU A 161 -2.79 2.29 -11.34
N VAL A 162 -2.33 2.31 -12.60
CA VAL A 162 -2.63 3.39 -13.54
C VAL A 162 -4.14 3.50 -13.73
N THR A 163 -4.81 2.36 -13.97
CA THR A 163 -6.26 2.31 -14.18
C THR A 163 -7.02 2.84 -12.96
N ALA A 164 -6.70 2.34 -11.75
CA ALA A 164 -7.33 2.78 -10.51
C ALA A 164 -7.09 4.27 -10.24
N SER A 165 -5.88 4.77 -10.50
CA SER A 165 -5.51 6.17 -10.31
C SER A 165 -6.28 7.08 -11.27
N LEU A 166 -6.47 6.67 -12.53
CA LEU A 166 -7.30 7.39 -13.50
C LEU A 166 -8.76 7.43 -13.06
N LEU A 167 -9.32 6.30 -12.60
CA LEU A 167 -10.69 6.24 -12.10
C LEU A 167 -10.90 7.13 -10.86
N LEU A 168 -9.93 7.15 -9.94
CA LEU A 168 -9.97 8.00 -8.76
C LEU A 168 -9.82 9.50 -9.08
N ALA A 169 -9.09 9.83 -10.15
CA ALA A 169 -8.88 11.21 -10.60
C ALA A 169 -10.09 11.78 -11.34
N ARG A 170 -10.75 10.96 -12.18
CA ARG A 170 -11.92 11.33 -12.98
C ARG A 170 -13.23 11.42 -12.19
N ARG A 171 -13.31 10.78 -11.02
CA ARG A 171 -14.49 10.96 -10.16
C ARG A 171 -14.60 12.41 -9.75
N ASN A 172 -15.66 13.08 -10.24
CA ASN A 172 -16.01 14.43 -9.84
C ASN A 172 -16.07 14.51 -8.30
N ARG A 173 -15.30 15.44 -7.75
CA ARG A 173 -15.30 15.83 -6.35
C ARG A 173 -15.36 17.33 -6.32
#